data_AF-C5CJL1-F1
#
_entry.id   AF-C5CJL1-F1
#
_cell.length_a   1.000
_cell.length_b   1.000
_cell.length_c   1.000
_cell.angle_alpha   90.00
_cell.angle_beta   90.00
_cell.angle_gamma   90.00
#
_symmetry.space_group_name_H-M   'P 1'
#
loop_
_entity.id
_entity.type
_entity.pdbx_description
1 polymer ?
#
loop_
_entity_poly.entity_id
_entity_poly.type
_entity_poly.pdbx_seq_one_letter_code
_entity_poly.pdbx_strand_id
1 'polypeptide(L)'
;MNQVLEKPSTAIAEYSPTAAALADLRARLSGVAYDLSTGKGMEVAKKDRAEVRSLRTALEAKRVELKAPALERSRLIDAEAKALTAELLALEQPIDGQIKAEEARKAAEKAAREEAERKAVAVIRERIDGFRHIAVTAAGLPSEAIQSLIDGLRVVEITLEEFGDYAGEAVQVKQQTLDRLDLMLDQVQEHEAEQARMKAEREELARVRAEQEAREAAERARVAAEQKAAAEKLAAERAAFEKEQAAARAEAKKREDADRARRDEEDRLAREARAAEDKRIADARAALEAEQRAARQAEEAKAAAERKAAQDKADAEAAAERKRLDDEAAEARRIADEKRKAEADELEKERRAFLHEQRRIEAMHKAAPAMLGALQVVAATPRIPKEIMAVVTDAIALATGEVA
;
A
#
# COMPACT_ATOMS: atom_id res chain seq x y z
N MET A 1 -11.55 -36.80 -135.71
CA MET A 1 -10.91 -37.05 -137.01
C MET A 1 -9.40 -36.95 -136.78
N ASN A 2 -8.73 -38.06 -136.45
CA ASN A 2 -7.30 -38.01 -136.10
C ASN A 2 -6.47 -37.93 -137.39
N GLN A 3 -5.92 -36.75 -137.68
CA GLN A 3 -4.84 -36.65 -138.65
C GLN A 3 -3.63 -37.41 -138.10
N VAL A 4 -3.20 -38.43 -138.84
CA VAL A 4 -1.91 -39.07 -138.62
C VAL A 4 -0.85 -37.99 -138.88
N LEU A 5 -0.09 -37.65 -137.85
CA LEU A 5 1.07 -36.77 -137.98
C LEU A 5 2.13 -37.49 -138.81
N GLU A 6 2.10 -37.29 -140.13
CA GLU A 6 3.22 -37.63 -140.99
C GLU A 6 4.46 -36.93 -140.44
N LYS A 7 5.45 -37.72 -140.01
CA LYS A 7 6.72 -37.18 -139.54
C LYS A 7 7.35 -36.44 -140.73
N PRO A 8 7.61 -35.13 -140.63
CA PRO A 8 8.27 -34.42 -141.71
C PRO A 8 9.63 -35.06 -141.97
N SER A 9 9.92 -35.34 -143.23
CA SER A 9 11.20 -35.92 -143.63
C SER A 9 12.34 -35.03 -143.14
N THR A 10 13.34 -35.62 -142.50
CA THR A 10 14.54 -34.90 -142.02
C THR A 10 15.51 -34.54 -143.15
N ALA A 11 15.21 -34.96 -144.39
CA ALA A 11 16.00 -34.63 -145.57
C ALA A 11 15.63 -33.24 -146.12
N ILE A 12 16.60 -32.32 -146.12
CA ILE A 12 16.49 -31.01 -146.76
C ILE A 12 16.69 -31.19 -148.28
N ALA A 13 15.64 -30.94 -149.05
CA ALA A 13 15.61 -31.24 -150.50
C ALA A 13 16.72 -30.49 -151.27
N GLU A 14 17.02 -29.25 -150.85
CA GLU A 14 18.01 -28.36 -151.44
C GLU A 14 19.47 -28.82 -151.21
N TYR A 15 19.70 -29.78 -150.30
CA TYR A 15 21.00 -30.43 -150.15
C TYR A 15 21.19 -31.63 -151.08
N SER A 16 20.16 -32.10 -151.79
CA SER A 16 20.26 -33.26 -152.71
C SER A 16 21.39 -33.13 -153.75
N PRO A 17 21.61 -31.97 -154.40
CA PRO A 17 22.75 -31.79 -155.31
C PRO A 17 24.10 -31.89 -154.60
N THR A 18 24.19 -31.40 -153.36
CA THR A 18 25.41 -31.47 -152.54
C THR A 18 25.68 -32.91 -152.09
N ALA A 19 24.63 -33.68 -151.76
CA ALA A 19 24.73 -35.09 -151.44
C ALA A 19 25.21 -35.92 -152.65
N ALA A 20 24.72 -35.62 -153.86
CA ALA A 20 25.20 -36.24 -155.09
C ALA A 20 26.68 -35.91 -155.39
N ALA A 21 27.07 -34.64 -155.29
CA ALA A 21 28.47 -34.21 -155.46
C ALA A 21 29.41 -34.82 -154.40
N LEU A 22 28.94 -34.98 -153.15
CA LEU A 22 29.68 -35.68 -152.10
C LEU A 22 29.83 -37.18 -152.39
N ALA A 23 28.84 -37.82 -152.99
CA ALA A 23 28.92 -39.22 -153.40
C ALA A 23 29.97 -39.42 -154.52
N ASP A 24 30.00 -38.53 -155.52
CA ASP A 24 31.04 -38.53 -156.57
C ASP A 24 32.45 -38.29 -156.00
N LEU A 25 32.64 -37.24 -155.19
CA LEU A 25 33.90 -36.98 -154.49
C LEU A 25 34.33 -38.18 -153.64
N ARG A 26 33.40 -38.86 -152.98
CA ARG A 26 33.69 -40.05 -152.19
C ARG A 26 34.11 -41.22 -153.10
N ALA A 27 33.46 -41.43 -154.23
CA ALA A 27 33.83 -42.47 -155.19
C ALA A 27 35.22 -42.23 -155.80
N ARG A 28 35.56 -40.98 -156.12
CA ARG A 28 36.87 -40.60 -156.69
C ARG A 28 38.01 -40.60 -155.68
N LEU A 29 37.80 -40.04 -154.48
CA LEU A 29 38.88 -39.67 -153.57
C LEU A 29 39.05 -40.63 -152.38
N SER A 30 38.09 -41.53 -152.13
CA SER A 30 38.18 -42.49 -151.02
C SER A 30 39.29 -43.52 -151.26
N GLY A 31 40.30 -43.53 -150.38
CA GLY A 31 41.42 -44.46 -150.45
C GLY A 31 42.55 -44.06 -151.42
N VAL A 32 42.47 -42.88 -152.05
CA VAL A 32 43.55 -42.38 -152.91
C VAL A 32 44.77 -41.99 -152.08
N ALA A 33 45.90 -42.63 -152.37
CA ALA A 33 47.20 -42.27 -151.82
C ALA A 33 47.95 -41.36 -152.82
N TYR A 34 48.23 -40.13 -152.44
CA TYR A 34 48.94 -39.15 -153.28
C TYR A 34 50.44 -39.19 -152.99
N ASP A 35 51.27 -39.33 -154.03
CA ASP A 35 52.72 -39.16 -153.90
C ASP A 35 53.08 -37.67 -153.90
N LEU A 36 53.13 -37.09 -152.70
CA LEU A 36 53.44 -35.68 -152.46
C LEU A 36 54.92 -35.33 -152.66
N SER A 37 55.81 -36.31 -152.87
CA SER A 37 57.22 -36.04 -153.19
C SER A 37 57.40 -35.49 -154.61
N THR A 38 56.43 -35.75 -155.49
CA THR A 38 56.43 -35.23 -156.86
C THR A 38 55.56 -33.98 -157.00
N GLY A 39 56.02 -33.03 -157.82
CA GLY A 39 55.22 -31.83 -158.12
C GLY A 39 53.86 -32.16 -158.74
N LYS A 40 53.77 -33.22 -159.54
CA LYS A 40 52.49 -33.68 -160.13
C LYS A 40 51.51 -34.20 -159.06
N GLY A 41 51.95 -35.09 -158.17
CA GLY A 41 51.09 -35.63 -157.11
C GLY A 41 50.64 -34.57 -156.11
N MET A 42 51.51 -33.60 -155.79
CA MET A 42 51.16 -32.45 -154.94
C MET A 42 50.10 -31.55 -155.59
N GLU A 43 50.18 -31.27 -156.91
CA GLU A 43 49.16 -30.46 -157.60
C GLU A 43 47.80 -31.16 -157.74
N VAL A 44 47.78 -32.48 -157.91
CA VAL A 44 46.53 -33.26 -157.88
C VAL A 44 45.88 -33.18 -156.49
N ALA A 45 46.63 -33.50 -155.43
CA ALA A 45 46.14 -33.42 -154.06
C ALA A 45 45.65 -32.02 -153.63
N LYS A 46 46.28 -30.95 -154.15
CA LYS A 46 45.80 -29.57 -153.94
C LYS A 46 44.44 -29.31 -154.59
N LYS A 47 44.23 -29.81 -155.82
CA LYS A 47 42.97 -29.65 -156.56
C LYS A 47 41.83 -30.40 -155.88
N ASP A 48 42.03 -31.67 -155.56
CA ASP A 48 41.00 -32.50 -154.92
C ASP A 48 40.61 -31.93 -153.54
N ARG A 49 41.60 -31.48 -152.74
CA ARG A 49 41.35 -30.77 -151.48
C ARG A 49 40.60 -29.45 -151.69
N ALA A 50 40.90 -28.70 -152.75
CA ALA A 50 40.20 -27.46 -153.07
C ALA A 50 38.74 -27.71 -153.49
N GLU A 51 38.48 -28.79 -154.23
CA GLU A 51 37.14 -29.23 -154.63
C GLU A 51 36.29 -29.62 -153.41
N VAL A 52 36.80 -30.50 -152.53
CA VAL A 52 36.12 -30.87 -151.27
C VAL A 52 35.87 -29.64 -150.38
N ARG A 53 36.86 -28.73 -150.28
CA ARG A 53 36.69 -27.48 -149.52
C ARG A 53 35.60 -26.59 -150.12
N SER A 54 35.56 -26.48 -151.45
CA SER A 54 34.56 -25.68 -152.17
C SER A 54 33.15 -26.19 -151.89
N LEU A 55 32.92 -27.51 -152.02
CA LEU A 55 31.62 -28.12 -151.72
C LEU A 55 31.21 -27.90 -150.25
N ARG A 56 32.15 -28.05 -149.30
CA ARG A 56 31.90 -27.78 -147.88
C ARG A 56 31.50 -26.32 -147.62
N THR A 57 32.16 -25.35 -148.27
CA THR A 57 31.81 -23.94 -148.11
C THR A 57 30.48 -23.58 -148.79
N ALA A 58 30.18 -24.19 -149.95
CA ALA A 58 28.91 -24.02 -150.63
C ALA A 58 27.73 -24.57 -149.81
N LEU A 59 27.91 -25.70 -149.13
CA LEU A 59 26.90 -26.27 -148.22
C LEU A 59 26.58 -25.32 -147.05
N GLU A 60 27.59 -24.73 -146.41
CA GLU A 60 27.35 -23.78 -145.31
C GLU A 60 26.69 -22.49 -145.82
N ALA A 61 27.10 -21.97 -146.99
CA ALA A 61 26.42 -20.85 -147.62
C ALA A 61 24.93 -21.17 -147.88
N LYS A 62 24.63 -22.36 -148.42
CA LYS A 62 23.25 -22.83 -148.65
C LYS A 62 22.49 -22.99 -147.33
N ARG A 63 23.12 -23.50 -146.27
CA ARG A 63 22.51 -23.59 -144.92
C ARG A 63 22.09 -22.22 -144.40
N VAL A 64 22.97 -21.22 -144.52
CA VAL A 64 22.67 -19.85 -144.08
C VAL A 64 21.55 -19.24 -144.93
N GLU A 65 21.61 -19.40 -146.25
CA GLU A 65 20.57 -18.95 -147.19
C GLU A 65 19.19 -19.53 -146.87
N LEU A 66 19.08 -20.85 -146.68
CA LEU A 66 17.82 -21.54 -146.37
C LEU A 66 17.30 -21.18 -144.97
N LYS A 67 18.18 -20.96 -144.00
CA LYS A 67 17.79 -20.65 -142.61
C LYS A 67 17.40 -19.18 -142.42
N ALA A 68 17.96 -18.26 -143.22
CA ALA A 68 17.71 -16.83 -143.12
C ALA A 68 16.23 -16.42 -143.09
N PRO A 69 15.34 -16.84 -144.03
CA PRO A 69 13.93 -16.45 -144.01
C PRO A 69 13.18 -16.99 -142.79
N ALA A 70 13.55 -18.18 -142.29
CA ALA A 70 12.92 -18.76 -141.10
C ALA A 70 13.32 -18.02 -139.80
N LEU A 71 14.59 -17.61 -139.68
CA LEU A 71 15.06 -16.80 -138.56
C LEU A 71 14.43 -15.41 -138.54
N GLU A 72 14.38 -14.74 -139.70
CA GLU A 72 13.74 -13.42 -139.79
C GLU A 72 12.24 -13.52 -139.50
N ARG A 73 11.56 -14.56 -140.01
CA ARG A 73 10.14 -14.79 -139.68
C ARG A 73 9.92 -15.04 -138.19
N SER A 74 10.78 -15.79 -137.51
CA SER A 74 10.71 -15.96 -136.05
C SER A 74 10.86 -14.63 -135.33
N ARG A 75 11.89 -13.85 -135.70
CA ARG A 75 12.17 -12.53 -135.11
C ARG A 75 11.01 -11.55 -135.29
N LEU A 76 10.34 -11.57 -136.45
CA LEU A 76 9.14 -10.78 -136.72
C LEU A 76 7.95 -11.24 -135.87
N ILE A 77 7.74 -12.55 -135.71
CA ILE A 77 6.69 -13.10 -134.83
C ILE A 77 6.91 -12.67 -133.38
N ASP A 78 8.13 -12.78 -132.87
CA ASP A 78 8.46 -12.38 -131.49
C ASP A 78 8.30 -10.87 -131.26
N ALA A 79 8.66 -10.05 -132.26
CA ALA A 79 8.50 -8.60 -132.21
C ALA A 79 7.02 -8.19 -132.25
N GLU A 80 6.22 -8.79 -133.14
CA GLU A 80 4.79 -8.53 -133.28
C GLU A 80 4.03 -8.96 -132.02
N ALA A 81 4.31 -10.17 -131.50
CA ALA A 81 3.70 -10.66 -130.26
C ALA A 81 3.99 -9.73 -129.07
N LYS A 82 5.21 -9.19 -128.98
CA LYS A 82 5.58 -8.20 -127.96
C LYS A 82 4.84 -6.87 -128.15
N ALA A 83 4.69 -6.38 -129.38
CA ALA A 83 3.95 -5.15 -129.67
C ALA A 83 2.47 -5.29 -129.31
N LEU A 84 1.81 -6.35 -129.79
CA LEU A 84 0.42 -6.65 -129.47
C LEU A 84 0.20 -6.86 -127.96
N THR A 85 1.13 -7.50 -127.26
CA THR A 85 1.06 -7.64 -125.79
C THR A 85 1.14 -6.29 -125.08
N ALA A 86 1.98 -5.36 -125.56
CA ALA A 86 2.06 -4.02 -125.00
C ALA A 86 0.78 -3.21 -125.24
N GLU A 87 0.15 -3.33 -126.41
CA GLU A 87 -1.14 -2.71 -126.71
C GLU A 87 -2.28 -3.30 -125.86
N LEU A 88 -2.33 -4.64 -125.70
CA LEU A 88 -3.30 -5.30 -124.84
C LEU A 88 -3.15 -4.86 -123.37
N LEU A 89 -1.91 -4.78 -122.85
CA LEU A 89 -1.65 -4.28 -121.49
C LEU A 89 -2.04 -2.80 -121.32
N ALA A 90 -1.85 -1.96 -122.35
CA ALA A 90 -2.27 -0.56 -122.33
C ALA A 90 -3.81 -0.40 -122.27
N LEU A 91 -4.57 -1.40 -122.72
CA LEU A 91 -6.02 -1.48 -122.56
C LEU A 91 -6.44 -2.12 -121.22
N GLU A 92 -5.73 -3.16 -120.78
CA GLU A 92 -6.03 -3.90 -119.54
C GLU A 92 -5.76 -3.08 -118.28
N GLN A 93 -4.60 -2.43 -118.17
CA GLN A 93 -4.20 -1.69 -116.97
C GLN A 93 -5.19 -0.58 -116.53
N PRO A 94 -5.74 0.28 -117.41
CA PRO A 94 -6.74 1.25 -116.98
C PRO A 94 -8.09 0.59 -116.58
N ILE A 95 -8.42 -0.59 -117.11
CA ILE A 95 -9.63 -1.34 -116.72
C ILE A 95 -9.43 -1.95 -115.32
N ASP A 96 -8.31 -2.63 -115.09
CA ASP A 96 -7.91 -3.15 -113.76
C ASP A 96 -7.85 -2.04 -112.70
N GLY A 97 -7.28 -0.88 -113.05
CA GLY A 97 -7.26 0.30 -112.18
C GLY A 97 -8.65 0.82 -111.81
N GLN A 98 -9.59 0.84 -112.77
CA GLN A 98 -10.99 1.23 -112.51
C GLN A 98 -11.72 0.22 -111.62
N ILE A 99 -11.52 -1.09 -111.85
CA ILE A 99 -12.09 -2.16 -111.02
C ILE A 99 -11.61 -2.02 -109.58
N LYS A 100 -10.29 -1.94 -109.37
CA LYS A 100 -9.69 -1.80 -108.04
C LYS A 100 -10.12 -0.52 -107.31
N ALA A 101 -10.29 0.59 -108.03
CA ALA A 101 -10.80 1.83 -107.45
C ALA A 101 -12.25 1.69 -106.93
N GLU A 102 -13.13 1.04 -107.70
CA GLU A 102 -14.52 0.80 -107.30
C GLU A 102 -14.66 -0.25 -106.19
N GLU A 103 -13.83 -1.30 -106.22
CA GLU A 103 -13.73 -2.29 -105.13
C GLU A 103 -13.28 -1.62 -103.83
N ALA A 104 -12.24 -0.78 -103.88
CA ALA A 104 -11.77 0.00 -102.74
C ALA A 104 -12.84 0.96 -102.22
N ARG A 105 -13.59 1.64 -103.11
CA ARG A 105 -14.71 2.52 -102.74
C ARG A 105 -15.80 1.74 -102.00
N LYS A 106 -16.24 0.60 -102.53
CA LYS A 106 -17.25 -0.27 -101.89
C LYS A 106 -16.77 -0.84 -100.56
N ALA A 107 -15.51 -1.24 -100.46
CA ALA A 107 -14.93 -1.73 -99.22
C ALA A 107 -14.87 -0.62 -98.14
N ALA A 108 -14.48 0.60 -98.51
CA ALA A 108 -14.47 1.75 -97.61
C ALA A 108 -15.89 2.15 -97.17
N GLU A 109 -16.86 2.19 -98.09
CA GLU A 109 -18.27 2.49 -97.79
C GLU A 109 -18.87 1.45 -96.84
N LYS A 110 -18.60 0.15 -97.07
CA LYS A 110 -19.00 -0.94 -96.18
C LYS A 110 -18.35 -0.81 -94.79
N ALA A 111 -17.04 -0.60 -94.72
CA ALA A 111 -16.31 -0.46 -93.46
C ALA A 111 -16.79 0.76 -92.65
N ALA A 112 -17.06 1.89 -93.31
CA ALA A 112 -17.61 3.09 -92.68
C ALA A 112 -19.03 2.85 -92.14
N ARG A 113 -19.88 2.13 -92.87
CA ARG A 113 -21.21 1.72 -92.40
C ARG A 113 -21.12 0.78 -91.18
N GLU A 114 -20.27 -0.24 -91.23
CA GLU A 114 -20.05 -1.16 -90.12
C GLU A 114 -19.41 -0.48 -88.89
N GLU A 115 -18.61 0.58 -89.08
CA GLU A 115 -18.11 1.40 -87.97
C GLU A 115 -19.20 2.32 -87.39
N ALA A 116 -20.03 2.95 -88.23
CA ALA A 116 -21.15 3.76 -87.78
C ALA A 116 -22.18 2.93 -86.98
N GLU A 117 -22.50 1.72 -87.47
CA GLU A 117 -23.40 0.79 -86.79
C GLU A 117 -22.81 0.31 -85.45
N ARG A 118 -21.52 -0.07 -85.41
CA ARG A 118 -20.83 -0.41 -84.15
C ARG A 118 -20.83 0.74 -83.16
N LYS A 119 -20.63 1.99 -83.60
CA LYS A 119 -20.70 3.18 -82.74
C LYS A 119 -22.11 3.42 -82.21
N ALA A 120 -23.15 3.29 -83.05
CA ALA A 120 -24.53 3.42 -82.62
C ALA A 120 -24.90 2.38 -81.55
N VAL A 121 -24.54 1.10 -81.77
CA VAL A 121 -24.74 0.02 -80.79
C VAL A 121 -23.94 0.26 -79.51
N ALA A 122 -22.71 0.78 -79.60
CA ALA A 122 -21.90 1.09 -78.42
C ALA A 122 -22.55 2.18 -77.55
N VAL A 123 -23.05 3.27 -78.15
CA VAL A 123 -23.76 4.35 -77.43
C VAL A 123 -25.02 3.81 -76.73
N ILE A 124 -25.80 2.97 -77.41
CA ILE A 124 -27.00 2.35 -76.80
C ILE A 124 -26.61 1.47 -75.59
N ARG A 125 -25.55 0.66 -75.71
CA ARG A 125 -25.05 -0.17 -74.61
C ARG A 125 -24.52 0.64 -73.44
N GLU A 126 -23.77 1.71 -73.71
CA GLU A 126 -23.27 2.63 -72.68
C GLU A 126 -24.42 3.27 -71.88
N ARG A 127 -25.54 3.62 -72.54
CA ARG A 127 -26.75 4.10 -71.86
C ARG A 127 -27.40 3.03 -70.97
N ILE A 128 -27.45 1.77 -71.44
CA ILE A 128 -27.97 0.63 -70.65
C ILE A 128 -27.07 0.34 -69.44
N ASP A 129 -25.75 0.35 -69.62
CA ASP A 129 -24.77 0.23 -68.54
C ASP A 129 -24.84 1.41 -67.55
N GLY A 130 -25.19 2.60 -68.03
CA GLY A 130 -25.48 3.77 -67.22
C GLY A 130 -26.58 3.52 -66.18
N PHE A 131 -27.63 2.78 -66.53
CA PHE A 131 -28.65 2.35 -65.54
C PHE A 131 -28.03 1.47 -64.47
N ARG A 132 -27.28 0.41 -64.85
CA ARG A 132 -26.59 -0.50 -63.92
C ARG A 132 -25.67 0.27 -62.97
N HIS A 133 -25.02 1.32 -63.45
CA HIS A 133 -24.09 2.13 -62.66
C HIS A 133 -24.77 2.96 -61.56
N ILE A 134 -26.05 3.36 -61.70
CA ILE A 134 -26.78 4.12 -60.66
C ILE A 134 -26.85 3.32 -59.35
N ALA A 135 -27.09 2.01 -59.42
CA ALA A 135 -27.09 1.15 -58.24
C ALA A 135 -25.69 1.00 -57.59
N VAL A 136 -24.62 1.17 -58.37
CA VAL A 136 -23.24 1.19 -57.86
C VAL A 136 -22.96 2.50 -57.13
N THR A 137 -23.37 3.65 -57.70
CA THR A 137 -23.16 4.97 -57.07
C THR A 137 -24.05 5.22 -55.85
N ALA A 138 -25.16 4.52 -55.72
CA ALA A 138 -26.04 4.58 -54.54
C ALA A 138 -25.45 3.95 -53.27
N ALA A 139 -24.37 3.16 -53.38
CA ALA A 139 -23.80 2.44 -52.24
C ALA A 139 -23.19 3.40 -51.20
N GLY A 140 -23.74 3.40 -49.99
CA GLY A 140 -23.29 4.25 -48.88
C GLY A 140 -23.89 5.66 -48.86
N LEU A 141 -24.84 5.97 -49.74
CA LEU A 141 -25.63 7.20 -49.67
C LEU A 141 -26.74 7.10 -48.60
N PRO A 142 -27.19 8.22 -48.02
CA PRO A 142 -28.35 8.25 -47.10
C PRO A 142 -29.67 8.00 -47.85
N SER A 143 -30.71 7.63 -47.10
CA SER A 143 -32.02 7.24 -47.67
C SER A 143 -32.62 8.29 -48.63
N GLU A 144 -32.58 9.57 -48.28
CA GLU A 144 -33.07 10.70 -49.10
C GLU A 144 -32.38 10.78 -50.47
N ALA A 145 -31.07 10.50 -50.52
CA ALA A 145 -30.30 10.52 -51.76
C ALA A 145 -30.59 9.28 -52.63
N ILE A 146 -30.78 8.10 -52.02
CA ILE A 146 -31.19 6.89 -52.74
C ILE A 146 -32.60 7.08 -53.32
N GLN A 147 -33.54 7.63 -52.56
CA GLN A 147 -34.89 7.98 -53.04
C GLN A 147 -34.84 8.92 -54.25
N SER A 148 -33.98 9.95 -54.20
CA SER A 148 -33.79 10.89 -55.31
C SER A 148 -33.26 10.19 -56.59
N LEU A 149 -32.39 9.19 -56.45
CA LEU A 149 -31.92 8.37 -57.58
C LEU A 149 -33.01 7.46 -58.14
N ILE A 150 -33.84 6.88 -57.27
CA ILE A 150 -35.01 6.05 -57.64
C ILE A 150 -35.99 6.89 -58.46
N ASP A 151 -36.38 8.07 -57.98
CA ASP A 151 -37.35 8.92 -58.65
C ASP A 151 -36.80 9.47 -59.98
N GLY A 152 -35.52 9.86 -60.00
CA GLY A 152 -34.81 10.24 -61.21
C GLY A 152 -34.76 9.13 -62.26
N LEU A 153 -34.51 7.87 -61.86
CA LEU A 153 -34.51 6.74 -62.79
C LEU A 153 -35.92 6.34 -63.23
N ARG A 154 -36.93 6.42 -62.34
CA ARG A 154 -38.34 6.11 -62.66
C ARG A 154 -38.85 6.96 -63.83
N VAL A 155 -38.52 8.26 -63.88
CA VAL A 155 -38.95 9.17 -64.96
C VAL A 155 -38.19 9.03 -66.28
N VAL A 156 -37.08 8.26 -66.35
CA VAL A 156 -36.38 8.05 -67.63
C VAL A 156 -37.23 7.17 -68.55
N GLU A 157 -37.77 7.75 -69.62
CA GLU A 157 -38.50 7.01 -70.64
C GLU A 157 -37.53 6.18 -71.52
N ILE A 158 -37.96 4.98 -71.90
CA ILE A 158 -37.20 4.08 -72.77
C ILE A 158 -38.04 3.85 -74.02
N THR A 159 -37.64 4.49 -75.12
CA THR A 159 -38.38 4.49 -76.37
C THR A 159 -37.71 3.59 -77.42
N LEU A 160 -38.51 3.07 -78.35
CA LEU A 160 -38.01 2.32 -79.51
C LEU A 160 -37.17 3.20 -80.45
N GLU A 161 -37.41 4.51 -80.47
CA GLU A 161 -36.63 5.47 -81.28
C GLU A 161 -35.20 5.62 -80.75
N GLU A 162 -35.01 5.63 -79.43
CA GLU A 162 -33.69 5.84 -78.82
C GLU A 162 -32.87 4.56 -78.61
N PHE A 163 -33.52 3.41 -78.39
CA PHE A 163 -32.84 2.14 -78.07
C PHE A 163 -33.01 1.06 -79.15
N GLY A 164 -33.91 1.24 -80.12
CA GLY A 164 -34.18 0.26 -81.19
C GLY A 164 -34.52 -1.12 -80.62
N ASP A 165 -33.91 -2.15 -81.20
CA ASP A 165 -34.08 -3.55 -80.77
C ASP A 165 -33.63 -3.81 -79.32
N TYR A 166 -32.79 -2.94 -78.74
CA TYR A 166 -32.32 -3.04 -77.35
C TYR A 166 -33.29 -2.42 -76.33
N ALA A 167 -34.40 -1.80 -76.75
CA ALA A 167 -35.38 -1.20 -75.83
C ALA A 167 -35.89 -2.21 -74.78
N GLY A 168 -36.05 -3.49 -75.16
CA GLY A 168 -36.43 -4.56 -74.24
C GLY A 168 -35.38 -4.85 -73.16
N GLU A 169 -34.09 -4.89 -73.53
CA GLU A 169 -32.99 -5.04 -72.57
C GLU A 169 -32.93 -3.81 -71.64
N ALA A 170 -33.02 -2.60 -72.20
CA ALA A 170 -33.00 -1.36 -71.46
C ALA A 170 -34.10 -1.30 -70.37
N VAL A 171 -35.34 -1.70 -70.71
CA VAL A 171 -36.45 -1.78 -69.73
C VAL A 171 -36.16 -2.79 -68.63
N GLN A 172 -35.67 -3.99 -68.97
CA GLN A 172 -35.32 -5.02 -67.97
C GLN A 172 -34.22 -4.53 -67.02
N VAL A 173 -33.18 -3.89 -67.56
CA VAL A 173 -32.05 -3.38 -66.78
C VAL A 173 -32.45 -2.20 -65.90
N LYS A 174 -33.29 -1.29 -66.40
CA LYS A 174 -33.89 -0.23 -65.59
C LYS A 174 -34.69 -0.82 -64.42
N GLN A 175 -35.55 -1.81 -64.67
CA GLN A 175 -36.35 -2.43 -63.61
C GLN A 175 -35.46 -3.13 -62.57
N GLN A 176 -34.50 -3.95 -62.99
CA GLN A 176 -33.54 -4.60 -62.08
C GLN A 176 -32.74 -3.59 -61.24
N THR A 177 -32.42 -2.42 -61.82
CA THR A 177 -31.75 -1.33 -61.10
C THR A 177 -32.69 -0.70 -60.07
N LEU A 178 -33.95 -0.44 -60.42
CA LEU A 178 -34.96 0.07 -59.48
C LEU A 178 -35.20 -0.92 -58.33
N ASP A 179 -35.42 -2.20 -58.62
CA ASP A 179 -35.60 -3.25 -57.61
C ASP A 179 -34.40 -3.31 -56.63
N ARG A 180 -33.18 -3.11 -57.15
CA ARG A 180 -31.96 -3.07 -56.34
C ARG A 180 -31.85 -1.81 -55.50
N LEU A 181 -32.25 -0.65 -56.03
CA LEU A 181 -32.26 0.62 -55.30
C LEU A 181 -33.33 0.64 -54.22
N ASP A 182 -34.55 0.17 -54.50
CA ASP A 182 -35.64 0.06 -53.53
C ASP A 182 -35.21 -0.85 -52.36
N LEU A 183 -34.59 -2.01 -52.62
CA LEU A 183 -34.00 -2.86 -51.58
C LEU A 183 -32.88 -2.17 -50.76
N MET A 184 -32.05 -1.33 -51.40
CA MET A 184 -31.02 -0.57 -50.69
C MET A 184 -31.61 0.56 -49.85
N LEU A 185 -32.69 1.19 -50.33
CA LEU A 185 -33.43 2.22 -49.60
C LEU A 185 -34.02 1.64 -48.32
N ASP A 186 -34.72 0.51 -48.40
CA ASP A 186 -35.30 -0.18 -47.24
C ASP A 186 -34.22 -0.47 -46.18
N GLN A 187 -33.09 -1.06 -46.60
CA GLN A 187 -31.97 -1.37 -45.71
C GLN A 187 -31.36 -0.13 -45.03
N VAL A 188 -31.25 0.99 -45.76
CA VAL A 188 -30.72 2.24 -45.20
C VAL A 188 -31.75 2.91 -44.29
N GLN A 189 -33.04 2.89 -44.61
CA GLN A 189 -34.10 3.42 -43.75
C GLN A 189 -34.23 2.64 -42.44
N GLU A 190 -34.16 1.30 -42.48
CA GLU A 190 -34.11 0.47 -41.27
C GLU A 190 -32.90 0.83 -40.41
N HIS A 191 -31.71 0.92 -41.01
CA HIS A 191 -30.49 1.28 -40.29
C HIS A 191 -30.55 2.69 -39.68
N GLU A 192 -30.97 3.70 -40.44
CA GLU A 192 -31.13 5.08 -39.97
C GLU A 192 -32.15 5.16 -38.81
N ALA A 193 -33.26 4.43 -38.91
CA ALA A 193 -34.26 4.34 -37.85
C ALA A 193 -33.73 3.65 -36.58
N GLU A 194 -32.94 2.59 -36.72
CA GLU A 194 -32.25 1.94 -35.59
C GLU A 194 -31.21 2.86 -34.93
N GLN A 195 -30.40 3.58 -35.72
CA GLN A 195 -29.46 4.58 -35.19
C GLN A 195 -30.19 5.70 -34.45
N ALA A 196 -31.31 6.18 -34.97
CA ALA A 196 -32.14 7.18 -34.31
C ALA A 196 -32.74 6.66 -32.99
N ARG A 197 -33.24 5.42 -32.95
CA ARG A 197 -33.72 4.77 -31.72
C ARG A 197 -32.61 4.61 -30.68
N MET A 198 -31.46 4.06 -31.06
CA MET A 198 -30.31 3.90 -30.17
C MET A 198 -29.79 5.24 -29.64
N LYS A 199 -29.82 6.30 -30.45
CA LYS A 199 -29.48 7.65 -30.01
C LYS A 199 -30.48 8.18 -28.98
N ALA A 200 -31.78 8.07 -29.25
CA ALA A 200 -32.83 8.49 -28.33
C ALA A 200 -32.77 7.73 -27.00
N GLU A 201 -32.59 6.40 -27.03
CA GLU A 201 -32.42 5.55 -25.85
C GLU A 201 -31.18 5.96 -25.02
N ARG A 202 -30.05 6.25 -25.68
CA ARG A 202 -28.84 6.76 -24.99
C ARG A 202 -29.07 8.13 -24.35
N GLU A 203 -29.79 9.03 -25.01
CA GLU A 203 -30.13 10.35 -24.48
C GLU A 203 -31.11 10.25 -23.29
N GLU A 204 -32.10 9.37 -23.35
CA GLU A 204 -33.02 9.07 -22.24
C GLU A 204 -32.28 8.44 -21.06
N LEU A 205 -31.46 7.41 -21.30
CA LEU A 205 -30.65 6.76 -20.27
C LEU A 205 -29.67 7.74 -19.61
N ALA A 206 -29.09 8.67 -20.38
CA ALA A 206 -28.24 9.74 -19.84
C ALA A 206 -29.04 10.71 -18.94
N ARG A 207 -30.27 11.09 -19.33
CA ARG A 207 -31.15 11.90 -18.47
C ARG A 207 -31.53 11.18 -17.17
N VAL A 208 -31.92 9.91 -17.26
CA VAL A 208 -32.28 9.10 -16.07
C VAL A 208 -31.09 8.95 -15.13
N ARG A 209 -29.88 8.71 -15.65
CA ARG A 209 -28.64 8.66 -14.84
C ARG A 209 -28.33 10.00 -14.19
N ALA A 210 -28.38 11.11 -14.93
CA ALA A 210 -28.15 12.44 -14.38
C ALA A 210 -29.18 12.79 -13.28
N GLU A 211 -30.45 12.39 -13.45
CA GLU A 211 -31.48 12.57 -12.41
C GLU A 211 -31.22 11.68 -11.18
N GLN A 212 -30.84 10.41 -11.38
CA GLN A 212 -30.46 9.51 -10.29
C GLN A 212 -29.24 10.04 -9.51
N GLU A 213 -28.18 10.45 -10.21
CA GLU A 213 -26.98 11.04 -9.61
C GLU A 213 -27.31 12.34 -8.84
N ALA A 214 -28.19 13.18 -9.36
CA ALA A 214 -28.66 14.38 -8.67
C ALA A 214 -29.49 14.07 -7.43
N ARG A 215 -30.41 13.09 -7.50
CA ARG A 215 -31.19 12.60 -6.35
C ARG A 215 -30.29 12.01 -5.28
N GLU A 216 -29.33 11.16 -5.65
CA GLU A 216 -28.33 10.62 -4.72
C GLU A 216 -27.43 11.69 -4.12
N ALA A 217 -26.99 12.68 -4.91
CA ALA A 217 -26.20 13.80 -4.41
C ALA A 217 -26.99 14.64 -3.39
N ALA A 218 -28.28 14.90 -3.67
CA ALA A 218 -29.17 15.59 -2.74
C ALA A 218 -29.42 14.78 -1.45
N GLU A 219 -29.62 13.46 -1.56
CA GLU A 219 -29.79 12.57 -0.41
C GLU A 219 -28.52 12.49 0.43
N ARG A 220 -27.34 12.30 -0.21
CA ARG A 220 -26.03 12.34 0.46
C ARG A 220 -25.80 13.69 1.15
N ALA A 221 -26.18 14.80 0.54
CA ALA A 221 -26.09 16.13 1.15
C ALA A 221 -27.06 16.28 2.34
N ARG A 222 -28.29 15.76 2.26
CA ARG A 222 -29.24 15.77 3.39
C ARG A 222 -28.72 14.95 4.56
N VAL A 223 -28.25 13.72 4.31
CA VAL A 223 -27.69 12.84 5.35
C VAL A 223 -26.43 13.45 5.96
N ALA A 224 -25.54 14.05 5.16
CA ALA A 224 -24.35 14.74 5.69
C ALA A 224 -24.71 15.97 6.54
N ALA A 225 -25.72 16.75 6.13
CA ALA A 225 -26.21 17.88 6.92
C ALA A 225 -26.88 17.43 8.23
N GLU A 226 -27.66 16.35 8.20
CA GLU A 226 -28.29 15.74 9.38
C GLU A 226 -27.26 15.17 10.35
N GLN A 227 -26.27 14.42 9.85
CA GLN A 227 -25.14 13.93 10.66
C GLN A 227 -24.33 15.08 11.27
N LYS A 228 -24.08 16.15 10.52
CA LYS A 228 -23.39 17.34 11.04
C LYS A 228 -24.21 18.02 12.14
N ALA A 229 -25.51 18.23 11.94
CA ALA A 229 -26.39 18.82 12.94
C ALA A 229 -26.53 17.94 14.20
N ALA A 230 -26.55 16.61 14.05
CA ALA A 230 -26.55 15.66 15.17
C ALA A 230 -25.21 15.70 15.94
N ALA A 231 -24.08 15.76 15.23
CA ALA A 231 -22.76 15.89 15.83
C ALA A 231 -22.59 17.24 16.57
N GLU A 232 -23.08 18.35 16.00
CA GLU A 232 -23.09 19.67 16.63
C GLU A 232 -23.96 19.69 17.90
N LYS A 233 -25.15 19.07 17.88
CA LYS A 233 -25.99 18.90 19.08
C LYS A 233 -25.28 18.08 20.16
N LEU A 234 -24.72 16.92 19.80
CA LEU A 234 -24.01 16.06 20.74
C LEU A 234 -22.75 16.74 21.32
N ALA A 235 -22.05 17.55 20.52
CA ALA A 235 -20.94 18.36 21.00
C ALA A 235 -21.40 19.47 21.95
N ALA A 236 -22.53 20.13 21.67
CA ALA A 236 -23.12 21.14 22.55
C ALA A 236 -23.61 20.54 23.87
N GLU A 237 -24.26 19.37 23.84
CA GLU A 237 -24.67 18.62 25.05
C GLU A 237 -23.46 18.20 25.89
N ARG A 238 -22.40 17.66 25.27
CA ARG A 238 -21.14 17.33 25.96
C ARG A 238 -20.52 18.58 26.59
N ALA A 239 -20.42 19.68 25.87
CA ALA A 239 -19.86 20.94 26.38
C ALA A 239 -20.73 21.54 27.52
N ALA A 240 -22.05 21.38 27.48
CA ALA A 240 -22.94 21.78 28.56
C ALA A 240 -22.73 20.91 29.80
N PHE A 241 -22.68 19.59 29.63
CA PHE A 241 -22.44 18.62 30.71
C PHE A 241 -21.04 18.75 31.34
N GLU A 242 -20.01 19.04 30.53
CA GLU A 242 -18.66 19.36 31.02
C GLU A 242 -18.64 20.66 31.83
N LYS A 243 -19.36 21.71 31.39
CA LYS A 243 -19.52 22.95 32.17
C LYS A 243 -20.26 22.70 33.49
N GLU A 244 -21.31 21.88 33.47
CA GLU A 244 -22.07 21.52 34.67
C GLU A 244 -21.20 20.71 35.65
N GLN A 245 -20.45 19.70 35.17
CA GLN A 245 -19.47 19.00 36.01
C GLN A 245 -18.37 19.92 36.53
N ALA A 246 -17.85 20.85 35.72
CA ALA A 246 -16.83 21.79 36.15
C ALA A 246 -17.37 22.74 37.24
N ALA A 247 -18.60 23.23 37.10
CA ALA A 247 -19.30 24.02 38.10
C ALA A 247 -19.53 23.23 39.40
N ALA A 248 -20.05 22.00 39.30
CA ALA A 248 -20.27 21.12 40.44
C ALA A 248 -18.97 20.78 41.19
N ARG A 249 -17.87 20.49 40.46
CA ARG A 249 -16.54 20.27 41.05
C ARG A 249 -15.98 21.54 41.70
N ALA A 250 -16.19 22.70 41.10
CA ALA A 250 -15.78 23.99 41.68
C ALA A 250 -16.59 24.33 42.94
N GLU A 251 -17.88 24.02 42.99
CA GLU A 251 -18.71 24.20 44.18
C GLU A 251 -18.36 23.19 45.28
N ALA A 252 -18.18 21.91 44.93
CA ALA A 252 -17.73 20.89 45.87
C ALA A 252 -16.38 21.26 46.50
N LYS A 253 -15.42 21.74 45.68
CA LYS A 253 -14.13 22.25 46.18
C LYS A 253 -14.31 23.46 47.10
N LYS A 254 -15.16 24.44 46.74
CA LYS A 254 -15.46 25.58 47.62
C LYS A 254 -16.06 25.16 48.96
N ARG A 255 -16.93 24.14 48.97
CA ARG A 255 -17.48 23.57 50.21
C ARG A 255 -16.40 22.87 51.02
N GLU A 256 -15.55 22.06 50.40
CA GLU A 256 -14.43 21.38 51.07
C GLU A 256 -13.41 22.38 51.64
N ASP A 257 -13.03 23.41 50.88
CA ASP A 257 -12.14 24.48 51.33
C ASP A 257 -12.76 25.28 52.50
N ALA A 258 -14.08 25.52 52.48
CA ALA A 258 -14.79 26.19 53.57
C ALA A 258 -14.96 25.32 54.83
N ASP A 259 -15.24 24.02 54.67
CA ASP A 259 -15.30 23.06 55.78
C ASP A 259 -13.92 22.83 56.40
N ARG A 260 -12.86 22.84 55.58
CA ARG A 260 -11.46 22.80 56.05
C ARG A 260 -11.12 24.06 56.84
N ALA A 261 -11.44 25.24 56.33
CA ALA A 261 -11.24 26.50 57.05
C ALA A 261 -12.02 26.55 58.38
N ARG A 262 -13.23 26.00 58.44
CA ARG A 262 -13.98 25.84 59.71
C ARG A 262 -13.27 24.92 60.68
N ARG A 263 -12.80 23.76 60.23
CA ARG A 263 -12.05 22.80 61.08
C ARG A 263 -10.73 23.38 61.58
N ASP A 264 -10.00 24.09 60.73
CA ASP A 264 -8.74 24.76 61.10
C ASP A 264 -8.98 25.87 62.16
N GLU A 265 -10.11 26.59 62.06
CA GLU A 265 -10.55 27.60 63.06
C GLU A 265 -10.99 26.94 64.37
N GLU A 266 -11.80 25.87 64.31
CA GLU A 266 -12.23 25.08 65.47
C GLU A 266 -11.02 24.45 66.19
N ASP A 267 -10.05 23.90 65.45
CA ASP A 267 -8.80 23.38 65.99
C ASP A 267 -7.93 24.48 66.62
N ARG A 268 -7.92 25.71 66.06
CA ARG A 268 -7.20 26.84 66.68
C ARG A 268 -7.85 27.22 68.01
N LEU A 269 -9.18 27.38 68.03
CA LEU A 269 -9.94 27.69 69.25
C LEU A 269 -9.80 26.57 70.29
N ALA A 270 -9.78 25.30 69.89
CA ALA A 270 -9.55 24.17 70.78
C ALA A 270 -8.12 24.15 71.36
N ARG A 271 -7.10 24.54 70.58
CA ARG A 271 -5.71 24.70 71.07
C ARG A 271 -5.58 25.88 72.03
N GLU A 272 -6.21 27.01 71.74
CA GLU A 272 -6.25 28.17 72.63
C GLU A 272 -6.96 27.85 73.95
N ALA A 273 -8.09 27.13 73.90
CA ALA A 273 -8.81 26.66 75.09
C ALA A 273 -7.97 25.68 75.93
N ARG A 274 -7.33 24.69 75.30
CA ARG A 274 -6.42 23.76 76.00
C ARG A 274 -5.23 24.47 76.63
N ALA A 275 -4.60 25.41 75.92
CA ALA A 275 -3.49 26.20 76.48
C ALA A 275 -3.92 27.06 77.68
N ALA A 276 -5.15 27.61 77.67
CA ALA A 276 -5.71 28.33 78.80
C ALA A 276 -6.06 27.40 79.99
N GLU A 277 -6.51 26.17 79.72
CA GLU A 277 -6.79 25.15 80.73
C GLU A 277 -5.50 24.58 81.35
N ASP A 278 -4.52 24.20 80.53
CA ASP A 278 -3.18 23.76 80.96
C ASP A 278 -2.50 24.83 81.82
N LYS A 279 -2.65 26.12 81.47
CA LYS A 279 -2.15 27.22 82.30
C LYS A 279 -2.85 27.29 83.66
N ARG A 280 -4.19 27.17 83.72
CA ARG A 280 -4.93 27.11 85.00
C ARG A 280 -4.51 25.92 85.86
N ILE A 281 -4.27 24.77 85.24
CA ILE A 281 -3.79 23.55 85.93
C ILE A 281 -2.35 23.75 86.45
N ALA A 282 -1.48 24.41 85.68
CA ALA A 282 -0.13 24.76 86.11
C ALA A 282 -0.13 25.75 87.29
N ASP A 283 -0.92 26.83 87.19
CA ASP A 283 -1.07 27.84 88.25
C ASP A 283 -1.65 27.21 89.55
N ALA A 284 -2.63 26.32 89.44
CA ALA A 284 -3.19 25.58 90.58
C ALA A 284 -2.19 24.60 91.21
N ARG A 285 -1.38 23.90 90.40
CA ARG A 285 -0.31 23.02 90.90
C ARG A 285 0.80 23.81 91.58
N ALA A 286 1.18 24.97 91.05
CA ALA A 286 2.17 25.85 91.65
C ALA A 286 1.71 26.40 93.02
N ALA A 287 0.43 26.78 93.15
CA ALA A 287 -0.17 27.19 94.42
C ALA A 287 -0.16 26.05 95.46
N LEU A 288 -0.58 24.85 95.06
CA LEU A 288 -0.59 23.67 95.94
C LEU A 288 0.83 23.25 96.36
N GLU A 289 1.82 23.32 95.47
CA GLU A 289 3.22 23.06 95.83
C GLU A 289 3.78 24.11 96.80
N ALA A 290 3.43 25.39 96.64
CA ALA A 290 3.84 26.43 97.58
C ALA A 290 3.26 26.20 98.99
N GLU A 291 1.99 25.83 99.07
CA GLU A 291 1.31 25.48 100.33
C GLU A 291 1.95 24.24 100.99
N GLN A 292 2.21 23.18 100.22
CA GLN A 292 2.88 21.98 100.74
C GLN A 292 4.36 22.22 101.12
N ARG A 293 5.05 23.18 100.52
CA ARG A 293 6.41 23.58 100.93
C ARG A 293 6.36 24.35 102.26
N ALA A 294 5.41 25.27 102.42
CA ALA A 294 5.19 25.98 103.69
C ALA A 294 4.80 25.01 104.84
N ALA A 295 3.92 24.03 104.57
CA ALA A 295 3.55 23.01 105.53
C ALA A 295 4.76 22.14 105.98
N ARG A 296 5.59 21.68 105.03
CA ARG A 296 6.80 20.90 105.33
C ARG A 296 7.82 21.70 106.15
N GLN A 297 8.06 22.97 105.81
CA GLN A 297 8.95 23.84 106.58
C GLN A 297 8.44 24.10 108.01
N ALA A 298 7.13 24.21 108.20
CA ALA A 298 6.53 24.34 109.53
C ALA A 298 6.63 23.04 110.37
N GLU A 299 6.58 21.87 109.73
CA GLU A 299 6.72 20.58 110.40
C GLU A 299 8.19 20.27 110.73
N GLU A 300 9.13 20.52 109.81
CA GLU A 300 10.57 20.38 110.04
C GLU A 300 11.06 21.30 111.16
N ALA A 301 10.53 22.52 111.26
CA ALA A 301 10.82 23.44 112.36
C ALA A 301 10.32 22.93 113.73
N LYS A 302 9.16 22.26 113.77
CA LYS A 302 8.65 21.60 114.99
C LYS A 302 9.50 20.39 115.37
N ALA A 303 9.79 19.51 114.42
CA ALA A 303 10.62 18.33 114.64
C ALA A 303 12.05 18.68 115.09
N ALA A 304 12.62 19.79 114.59
CA ALA A 304 13.90 20.31 115.06
C ALA A 304 13.85 20.84 116.50
N ALA A 305 12.77 21.51 116.88
CA ALA A 305 12.56 21.99 118.26
C ALA A 305 12.39 20.82 119.25
N GLU A 306 11.61 19.79 118.89
CA GLU A 306 11.41 18.60 119.74
C GLU A 306 12.68 17.75 119.87
N ARG A 307 13.45 17.58 118.78
CA ARG A 307 14.75 16.89 118.85
C ARG A 307 15.73 17.62 119.76
N LYS A 308 15.78 18.96 119.70
CA LYS A 308 16.62 19.75 120.59
C LYS A 308 16.20 19.61 122.07
N ALA A 309 14.90 19.70 122.36
CA ALA A 309 14.37 19.52 123.71
C ALA A 309 14.58 18.10 124.27
N ALA A 310 14.58 17.07 123.42
CA ALA A 310 14.92 15.71 123.82
C ALA A 310 16.42 15.53 124.09
N GLN A 311 17.28 16.21 123.32
CA GLN A 311 18.74 16.15 123.46
C GLN A 311 19.22 16.91 124.71
N ASP A 312 18.71 18.13 124.94
CA ASP A 312 18.97 18.92 126.15
C ASP A 312 18.55 18.17 127.44
N LYS A 313 17.52 17.29 127.35
CA LYS A 313 17.06 16.46 128.46
C LYS A 313 17.95 15.22 128.68
N ALA A 314 18.38 14.55 127.61
CA ALA A 314 19.30 13.42 127.68
C ALA A 314 20.68 13.82 128.23
N ASP A 315 21.20 14.99 127.83
CA ASP A 315 22.47 15.53 128.33
C ASP A 315 22.39 15.91 129.82
N ALA A 316 21.22 16.38 130.30
CA ALA A 316 20.98 16.64 131.73
C ALA A 316 20.91 15.36 132.58
N GLU A 317 20.27 14.29 132.06
CA GLU A 317 20.20 12.99 132.73
C GLU A 317 21.58 12.30 132.76
N ALA A 318 22.35 12.34 131.67
CA ALA A 318 23.72 11.84 131.61
C ALA A 318 24.70 12.61 132.53
N ALA A 319 24.51 13.91 132.73
CA ALA A 319 25.29 14.71 133.69
C ALA A 319 24.96 14.35 135.15
N ALA A 320 23.69 14.05 135.46
CA ALA A 320 23.27 13.62 136.79
C ALA A 320 23.80 12.20 137.15
N GLU A 321 23.86 11.29 136.18
CA GLU A 321 24.35 9.93 136.39
C GLU A 321 25.89 9.87 136.51
N ARG A 322 26.62 10.67 135.72
CA ARG A 322 28.09 10.84 135.91
C ARG A 322 28.43 11.37 137.31
N LYS A 323 27.65 12.33 137.81
CA LYS A 323 27.86 12.88 139.15
C LYS A 323 27.64 11.83 140.25
N ARG A 324 26.61 10.98 140.13
CA ARG A 324 26.39 9.84 141.05
C ARG A 324 27.57 8.86 141.07
N LEU A 325 28.11 8.52 139.90
CA LEU A 325 29.24 7.60 139.79
C LEU A 325 30.54 8.18 140.36
N ASP A 326 30.77 9.49 140.23
CA ASP A 326 31.90 10.18 140.86
C ASP A 326 31.74 10.27 142.40
N ASP A 327 30.52 10.52 142.90
CA ASP A 327 30.22 10.54 144.34
C ASP A 327 30.40 9.14 144.98
N GLU A 328 29.91 8.06 144.34
CA GLU A 328 30.12 6.67 144.78
C GLU A 328 31.60 6.24 144.73
N ALA A 329 32.35 6.69 143.72
CA ALA A 329 33.79 6.44 143.62
C ALA A 329 34.61 7.20 144.68
N ALA A 330 34.12 8.34 145.19
CA ALA A 330 34.72 9.07 146.30
C ALA A 330 34.42 8.39 147.65
N GLU A 331 33.22 7.85 147.84
CA GLU A 331 32.82 7.16 149.07
C GLU A 331 33.54 5.80 149.23
N ALA A 332 33.73 5.06 148.13
CA ALA A 332 34.55 3.84 148.12
C ALA A 332 36.02 4.09 148.53
N ARG A 333 36.58 5.27 148.21
CA ARG A 333 37.94 5.67 148.65
C ARG A 333 37.99 5.99 150.13
N ARG A 334 36.97 6.69 150.67
CA ARG A 334 36.84 6.95 152.12
C ARG A 334 36.83 5.65 152.93
N ILE A 335 36.02 4.68 152.51
CA ILE A 335 35.89 3.38 153.19
C ILE A 335 37.21 2.58 153.16
N ALA A 336 38.04 2.75 152.13
CA ALA A 336 39.38 2.14 152.06
C ALA A 336 40.39 2.79 153.02
N ASP A 337 40.38 4.12 153.16
CA ASP A 337 41.29 4.83 154.08
C ASP A 337 40.84 4.72 155.55
N GLU A 338 39.54 4.58 155.83
CA GLU A 338 39.03 4.30 157.18
C GLU A 338 39.43 2.89 157.65
N LYS A 339 39.46 1.89 156.76
CA LYS A 339 40.01 0.55 157.09
C LYS A 339 41.50 0.58 157.45
N ARG A 340 42.31 1.43 156.79
CA ARG A 340 43.72 1.64 157.17
C ARG A 340 43.88 2.27 158.55
N LYS A 341 42.95 3.15 158.96
CA LYS A 341 42.91 3.68 160.34
C LYS A 341 42.49 2.62 161.35
N ALA A 342 41.53 1.76 161.01
CA ALA A 342 41.11 0.67 161.88
C ALA A 342 42.27 -0.28 162.25
N GLU A 343 43.23 -0.51 161.33
CA GLU A 343 44.44 -1.30 161.60
C GLU A 343 45.47 -0.58 162.47
N ALA A 344 45.59 0.75 162.36
CA ALA A 344 46.52 1.55 163.17
C ALA A 344 46.05 1.74 164.63
N ASP A 345 44.75 1.98 164.82
CA ASP A 345 44.17 2.23 166.15
C ASP A 345 43.99 0.94 166.98
N GLU A 346 43.83 -0.23 166.34
CA GLU A 346 43.91 -1.55 167.00
C GLU A 346 45.29 -1.78 167.63
N LEU A 347 46.36 -1.44 166.90
CA LEU A 347 47.74 -1.50 167.41
C LEU A 347 47.98 -0.57 168.60
N GLU A 348 47.26 0.56 168.68
CA GLU A 348 47.32 1.45 169.86
C GLU A 348 46.46 0.93 171.04
N LYS A 349 45.31 0.29 170.76
CA LYS A 349 44.50 -0.41 171.78
C LYS A 349 45.29 -1.48 172.51
N GLU A 350 46.01 -2.35 171.79
CA GLU A 350 46.83 -3.40 172.42
C GLU A 350 47.90 -2.80 173.33
N ARG A 351 48.57 -1.73 172.86
CA ARG A 351 49.62 -1.03 173.61
C ARG A 351 49.08 -0.32 174.86
N ARG A 352 47.86 0.22 174.82
CA ARG A 352 47.18 0.84 175.98
C ARG A 352 46.59 -0.18 176.95
N ALA A 353 46.06 -1.30 176.45
CA ALA A 353 45.58 -2.40 177.30
C ALA A 353 46.71 -2.97 178.17
N PHE A 354 47.90 -3.17 177.59
CA PHE A 354 49.10 -3.57 178.32
C PHE A 354 49.50 -2.59 179.44
N LEU A 355 49.40 -1.28 179.19
CA LEU A 355 49.76 -0.22 180.16
C LEU A 355 48.71 0.03 181.25
N HIS A 356 47.41 -0.23 181.01
CA HIS A 356 46.39 -0.04 182.04
C HIS A 356 46.17 -1.30 182.91
N GLU A 357 46.46 -2.50 182.42
CA GLU A 357 46.43 -3.69 183.28
C GLU A 357 47.51 -3.60 184.38
N GLN A 358 48.67 -2.99 184.09
CA GLN A 358 49.65 -2.62 185.12
C GLN A 358 49.06 -1.69 186.20
N ARG A 359 48.27 -0.67 185.82
CA ARG A 359 47.61 0.25 186.79
C ARG A 359 46.48 -0.43 187.56
N ARG A 360 45.79 -1.40 186.96
CA ARG A 360 44.73 -2.19 187.60
C ARG A 360 45.29 -3.00 188.77
N ILE A 361 46.50 -3.53 188.62
CA ILE A 361 47.22 -4.29 189.66
C ILE A 361 47.76 -3.38 190.78
N GLU A 362 48.18 -2.15 190.49
CA GLU A 362 48.64 -1.19 191.51
C GLU A 362 47.50 -0.59 192.38
N ALA A 363 46.32 -0.30 191.79
CA ALA A 363 45.24 0.36 192.51
C ALA A 363 44.36 -0.61 193.34
N MET A 364 44.20 -1.87 192.91
CA MET A 364 43.50 -2.91 193.70
C MET A 364 44.19 -3.19 195.05
N HIS A 365 45.44 -2.77 195.24
CA HIS A 365 46.17 -2.88 196.50
C HIS A 365 45.93 -1.73 197.51
N LYS A 366 45.19 -0.64 197.16
CA LYS A 366 45.33 0.62 197.93
C LYS A 366 44.22 1.06 198.90
N ALA A 367 42.96 0.65 198.81
CA ALA A 367 41.93 1.01 199.82
C ALA A 367 40.63 0.17 199.78
N ALA A 368 40.66 -1.07 200.29
CA ALA A 368 39.51 -1.98 200.32
C ALA A 368 38.58 -1.97 201.57
N PRO A 369 38.73 -1.11 202.62
CA PRO A 369 37.74 -1.07 203.72
C PRO A 369 37.23 0.35 204.11
N ALA A 370 35.99 0.67 203.75
CA ALA A 370 35.11 1.70 204.37
C ALA A 370 33.65 1.60 203.81
N MET A 371 32.98 0.45 203.93
CA MET A 371 31.93 0.16 204.93
C MET A 371 30.61 1.00 204.89
N LEU A 372 29.52 0.27 204.62
CA LEU A 372 28.13 0.39 205.14
C LEU A 372 27.38 1.76 205.10
N GLY A 373 26.25 1.79 204.37
CA GLY A 373 25.11 2.70 204.67
C GLY A 373 24.18 3.03 203.47
N ALA A 374 22.88 3.24 203.74
CA ALA A 374 21.80 3.72 202.82
C ALA A 374 21.48 2.79 201.61
N LEU A 375 20.37 2.04 201.45
CA LEU A 375 18.96 2.10 201.89
C LEU A 375 18.04 3.14 201.19
N GLN A 376 16.89 2.64 200.68
CA GLN A 376 15.52 3.24 200.59
C GLN A 376 14.95 3.91 199.28
N VAL A 377 13.94 3.23 198.68
CA VAL A 377 12.49 3.66 198.50
C VAL A 377 11.98 4.39 197.20
N VAL A 378 10.92 3.79 196.57
CA VAL A 378 9.83 4.37 195.69
C VAL A 378 10.19 4.88 194.26
N ALA A 379 9.39 4.83 193.17
CA ALA A 379 8.03 4.32 192.78
C ALA A 379 8.07 3.89 191.27
N ALA A 380 7.39 2.86 190.75
CA ALA A 380 5.95 2.66 190.44
C ALA A 380 5.39 3.22 189.09
N THR A 381 5.17 2.31 188.11
CA THR A 381 4.01 2.24 187.15
C THR A 381 3.83 3.32 186.04
N PRO A 382 2.92 3.13 185.04
CA PRO A 382 2.71 1.95 184.15
C PRO A 382 2.36 2.31 182.65
N ARG A 383 2.09 1.26 181.82
CA ARG A 383 1.14 1.10 180.67
C ARG A 383 0.64 2.33 179.86
N ILE A 384 0.37 2.13 178.55
CA ILE A 384 -0.92 2.38 177.81
C ILE A 384 -0.73 2.15 176.27
N PRO A 385 -1.76 1.74 175.48
CA PRO A 385 -1.65 0.50 174.67
C PRO A 385 -2.29 0.59 173.25
N LYS A 386 -2.89 -0.53 172.76
CA LYS A 386 -3.77 -0.70 171.58
C LYS A 386 -3.03 -0.71 170.24
N GLU A 387 -2.60 -1.85 169.69
CA GLU A 387 -3.34 -3.12 169.38
C GLU A 387 -4.59 -2.86 168.52
N ILE A 388 -4.68 -3.32 167.25
CA ILE A 388 -4.54 -4.68 166.68
C ILE A 388 -5.81 -5.52 166.93
N MET A 389 -6.61 -5.68 165.86
CA MET A 389 -7.86 -6.45 165.72
C MET A 389 -8.07 -6.74 164.21
N ALA A 390 -8.79 -7.75 163.72
CA ALA A 390 -9.07 -9.12 164.20
C ALA A 390 -9.90 -9.89 163.13
N VAL A 391 -9.36 -10.99 162.57
CA VAL A 391 -10.09 -12.17 161.99
C VAL A 391 -10.94 -11.95 160.69
N VAL A 392 -11.34 -13.06 160.02
CA VAL A 392 -12.41 -13.23 158.98
C VAL A 392 -12.03 -12.84 157.52
N THR A 393 -11.36 -13.68 156.68
CA THR A 393 -11.76 -14.89 155.87
C THR A 393 -12.38 -14.66 154.48
N ASP A 394 -11.73 -15.24 153.46
CA ASP A 394 -12.19 -15.73 152.12
C ASP A 394 -12.78 -14.73 151.09
N ALA A 395 -12.79 -14.98 149.76
CA ALA A 395 -12.47 -16.17 148.94
C ALA A 395 -11.83 -15.75 147.58
N ILE A 396 -10.83 -16.44 147.00
CA ILE A 396 -10.92 -17.57 146.02
C ILE A 396 -11.70 -17.15 144.74
N ALA A 397 -11.17 -17.07 143.50
CA ALA A 397 -10.18 -17.83 142.71
C ALA A 397 -10.74 -19.03 141.88
N LEU A 398 -10.06 -19.31 140.75
CA LEU A 398 -9.99 -20.57 139.97
C LEU A 398 -11.28 -21.30 139.50
N ALA A 399 -11.46 -21.34 138.17
CA ALA A 399 -12.02 -22.45 137.35
C ALA A 399 -11.48 -22.27 135.90
N THR A 400 -11.40 -23.20 134.93
CA THR A 400 -11.75 -24.64 134.74
C THR A 400 -13.22 -25.07 134.66
N GLY A 401 -13.72 -25.30 133.42
CA GLY A 401 -14.91 -26.12 133.13
C GLY A 401 -16.06 -25.41 132.38
N GLU A 402 -16.97 -26.21 131.80
CA GLU A 402 -18.29 -25.78 131.29
C GLU A 402 -19.41 -26.02 132.33
N VAL A 403 -20.57 -25.42 132.05
CA VAL A 403 -21.93 -25.65 132.62
C VAL A 403 -22.41 -24.68 133.71
N ALA A 404 -23.58 -24.08 133.42
CA ALA A 404 -24.61 -23.45 134.26
C ALA A 404 -24.24 -22.19 135.10
#